data_AF-A0A449BD91-F1
#
_entry.id   AF-A0A449BD91-F1
#
_cell.length_a   1.000
_cell.length_b   1.000
_cell.length_c   1.000
_cell.angle_alpha   90.00
_cell.angle_beta   90.00
_cell.angle_gamma   90.00
#
_symmetry.space_group_name_H-M   'P 1'
#
loop_
_entity.id
_entity.type
_entity.pdbx_description
1 polymer ?
#
loop_
_entity_poly.entity_id
_entity_poly.type
_entity_poly.pdbx_seq_one_letter_code
_entity_poly.pdbx_strand_id
1 'polypeptide(L)'
;MIKKETFDLNWIMTFNGKPQRANPEIIEKEIYALKLLELLLESKLDFIFKGGTCLSLILQEFTRFSIDIDITVDMKEGDIDSYLSVLNYQDYFLRFERQERPQKGKLLKRHYKFYYMSKHNEKEDYVLLDIVFEKTIYNEIEKTKLDFLLLQTTEPYYYVKTPSLKNILIDKLTAFAPNTIGITYESEKYMEIIKQMYDVSKISKKISEEDILIDLYPIIAGIQIKNRNLKIDFKNTLTDTIYTALDILTQGEYSNEKHQYLKSAINGFRGYVYGNKFTYIDAEDAAIDVLYISTIILVEGIEKFKQISEQKIVIKNLEVFSKNFRTLKGNHTLSGQFTKLESSLKVLKFIEFSL
;
A
#
# COMPACT_ATOMS: atom_id res chain seq x y z
N MET A 1 -6.57 4.03 -24.78
CA MET A 1 -7.27 2.75 -24.94
C MET A 1 -6.29 1.61 -24.75
N ILE A 2 -6.67 0.60 -23.96
CA ILE A 2 -5.92 -0.65 -23.84
C ILE A 2 -6.19 -1.50 -25.08
N LYS A 3 -5.12 -1.90 -25.76
CA LYS A 3 -5.13 -2.74 -26.96
C LYS A 3 -5.56 -4.17 -26.62
N LYS A 4 -6.24 -4.84 -27.56
CA LYS A 4 -6.74 -6.23 -27.38
C LYS A 4 -5.60 -7.24 -27.20
N GLU A 5 -4.46 -6.97 -27.83
CA GLU A 5 -3.23 -7.76 -27.76
C GLU A 5 -2.66 -7.86 -26.34
N THR A 6 -3.01 -6.91 -25.46
CA THR A 6 -2.66 -6.96 -24.03
C THR A 6 -3.23 -8.22 -23.35
N PHE A 7 -4.35 -8.76 -23.85
CA PHE A 7 -5.04 -9.91 -23.27
C PHE A 7 -4.61 -11.24 -23.90
N ASP A 8 -3.69 -11.22 -24.87
CA ASP A 8 -3.22 -12.44 -25.51
C ASP A 8 -2.34 -13.25 -24.55
N LEU A 9 -2.49 -14.58 -24.60
CA LEU A 9 -1.71 -15.50 -23.77
C LEU A 9 -0.20 -15.27 -23.92
N ASN A 10 0.27 -14.97 -25.13
CA ASN A 10 1.69 -14.69 -25.37
C ASN A 10 2.17 -13.43 -24.62
N TRP A 11 1.35 -12.39 -24.52
CA TRP A 11 1.68 -11.19 -23.76
C TRP A 11 1.64 -11.44 -22.25
N ILE A 12 0.66 -12.21 -21.77
CA ILE A 12 0.58 -12.60 -20.35
C ILE A 12 1.80 -13.44 -19.94
N MET A 13 2.26 -14.34 -20.82
CA MET A 13 3.38 -15.23 -20.55
C MET A 13 4.75 -14.55 -20.73
N THR A 14 4.82 -13.50 -21.56
CA THR A 14 6.10 -12.86 -21.90
C THR A 14 6.02 -11.34 -21.79
N PHE A 15 7.05 -10.73 -21.21
CA PHE A 15 7.21 -9.29 -21.20
C PHE A 15 8.45 -8.91 -22.00
N ASN A 16 8.29 -8.13 -23.08
CA ASN A 16 9.35 -7.76 -24.01
C ASN A 16 10.18 -8.97 -24.51
N GLY A 17 9.50 -10.06 -24.88
CA GLY A 17 10.14 -11.27 -25.42
C GLY A 17 10.89 -12.12 -24.40
N LYS A 18 10.76 -11.85 -23.10
CA LYS A 18 11.31 -12.66 -22.01
C LYS A 18 10.19 -13.26 -21.17
N PRO A 19 10.33 -14.50 -20.65
CA PRO A 19 9.37 -15.05 -19.71
C PRO A 19 9.15 -14.10 -18.54
N GLN A 20 7.88 -13.85 -18.20
CA GLN A 20 7.57 -13.03 -17.04
C GLN A 20 8.11 -13.70 -15.77
N ARG A 21 8.67 -12.90 -14.86
CA ARG A 21 9.24 -13.41 -13.59
C ARG A 21 8.21 -13.49 -12.46
N ALA A 22 6.94 -13.43 -12.81
CA ALA A 22 5.82 -13.45 -11.89
C ALA A 22 4.78 -14.47 -12.36
N ASN A 23 3.86 -14.83 -11.47
CA ASN A 23 2.81 -15.79 -11.77
C ASN A 23 1.89 -15.23 -12.88
N PRO A 24 1.77 -15.91 -14.04
CA PRO A 24 0.90 -15.49 -15.15
C PRO A 24 -0.55 -15.21 -14.74
N GLU A 25 -1.11 -15.98 -13.80
CA GLU A 25 -2.47 -15.75 -13.29
C GLU A 25 -2.61 -14.38 -12.62
N ILE A 26 -1.58 -13.96 -11.88
CA ILE A 26 -1.58 -12.67 -11.18
C ILE A 26 -1.42 -11.51 -12.17
N ILE A 27 -0.55 -11.69 -13.17
CA ILE A 27 -0.37 -10.72 -14.26
C ILE A 27 -1.67 -10.51 -15.03
N GLU A 28 -2.32 -11.60 -15.41
CA GLU A 28 -3.59 -11.57 -16.11
C GLU A 28 -4.65 -10.83 -15.28
N LYS A 29 -4.77 -11.15 -13.98
CA LYS A 29 -5.68 -10.43 -13.07
C LYS A 29 -5.43 -8.92 -13.05
N GLU A 30 -4.18 -8.49 -12.96
CA GLU A 30 -3.85 -7.06 -12.94
C GLU A 30 -4.19 -6.36 -14.27
N ILE A 31 -3.99 -7.04 -15.41
CA ILE A 31 -4.43 -6.55 -16.73
C ILE A 31 -5.96 -6.36 -16.76
N TYR A 32 -6.73 -7.35 -16.28
CA TYR A 32 -8.19 -7.21 -16.21
C TYR A 32 -8.63 -6.14 -15.21
N ALA A 33 -7.94 -5.97 -14.08
CA ALA A 33 -8.24 -4.89 -13.13
C ALA A 33 -8.04 -3.51 -13.79
N LEU A 34 -6.93 -3.30 -14.51
CA LEU A 34 -6.68 -2.07 -15.25
C LEU A 34 -7.67 -1.87 -16.41
N LYS A 35 -8.20 -2.96 -16.99
CA LYS A 35 -9.28 -2.87 -17.97
C LYS A 35 -10.60 -2.42 -17.35
N LEU A 36 -10.93 -2.94 -16.17
CA LEU A 36 -12.10 -2.47 -15.41
C LEU A 36 -11.98 -0.96 -15.12
N LEU A 37 -10.79 -0.49 -14.75
CA LEU A 37 -10.54 0.94 -14.57
C LEU A 37 -10.80 1.76 -15.85
N GLU A 38 -10.36 1.27 -17.02
CA GLU A 38 -10.68 1.91 -18.31
C GLU A 38 -12.19 2.01 -18.55
N LEU A 39 -12.94 0.93 -18.32
CA LEU A 39 -14.40 0.92 -18.47
C LEU A 39 -15.09 1.90 -17.49
N LEU A 40 -14.59 2.01 -16.27
CA LEU A 40 -15.11 2.98 -15.30
C LEU A 40 -14.90 4.42 -15.79
N LEU A 41 -13.78 4.73 -16.42
CA LEU A 41 -13.55 6.06 -17.03
C LEU A 41 -14.51 6.34 -18.18
N GLU A 42 -14.86 5.32 -18.97
CA GLU A 42 -15.84 5.42 -20.06
C GLU A 42 -17.26 5.72 -19.57
N SER A 43 -17.62 5.23 -18.38
CA SER A 43 -18.93 5.49 -17.75
C SER A 43 -19.15 6.95 -17.34
N LYS A 44 -18.10 7.79 -17.38
CA LYS A 44 -18.10 9.18 -16.87
C LYS A 44 -18.42 9.30 -15.38
N LEU A 45 -18.27 8.21 -14.62
CA LEU A 45 -18.26 8.27 -13.16
C LEU A 45 -17.12 9.21 -12.72
N ASP A 46 -17.40 10.16 -11.83
CA ASP A 46 -16.35 10.96 -11.20
C ASP A 46 -15.85 10.26 -9.94
N PHE A 47 -14.61 9.78 -9.98
CA PHE A 47 -14.01 9.00 -8.90
C PHE A 47 -12.51 9.29 -8.78
N ILE A 48 -11.97 8.97 -7.61
CA ILE A 48 -10.52 8.96 -7.35
C ILE A 48 -10.08 7.51 -7.24
N PHE A 49 -9.13 7.10 -8.09
CA PHE A 49 -8.50 5.80 -8.01
C PHE A 49 -7.40 5.81 -6.93
N LYS A 50 -7.43 4.84 -6.02
CA LYS A 50 -6.52 4.73 -4.88
C LYS A 50 -6.07 3.27 -4.69
N GLY A 51 -5.43 2.98 -3.56
CA GLY A 51 -5.04 1.61 -3.20
C GLY A 51 -3.75 1.12 -3.85
N GLY A 52 -3.53 -0.20 -3.83
CA GLY A 52 -2.29 -0.82 -4.29
C GLY A 52 -2.07 -0.72 -5.79
N THR A 53 -3.12 -0.94 -6.58
CA THR A 53 -3.06 -0.94 -8.05
C THR A 53 -2.80 0.46 -8.59
N CYS A 54 -3.35 1.49 -7.93
CA CYS A 54 -3.03 2.89 -8.19
C CYS A 54 -1.55 3.19 -7.98
N LEU A 55 -0.94 2.64 -6.93
CA LEU A 55 0.47 2.86 -6.65
C LEU A 55 1.36 2.25 -7.75
N SER A 56 1.06 1.03 -8.21
CA SER A 56 1.78 0.41 -9.34
C SER A 56 1.73 1.29 -10.60
N LEU A 57 0.54 1.82 -10.92
CA LEU A 57 0.35 2.74 -12.04
C LEU A 57 1.17 4.03 -11.88
N ILE A 58 1.18 4.66 -10.70
CA ILE A 58 1.92 5.91 -10.49
C ILE A 58 3.43 5.68 -10.54
N LEU A 59 3.93 4.62 -9.90
CA LEU A 59 5.37 4.35 -9.81
C LEU A 59 5.98 3.87 -11.14
N GLN A 60 5.15 3.38 -12.08
CA GLN A 60 5.61 2.77 -13.34
C GLN A 60 6.63 1.63 -13.12
N GLU A 61 6.51 0.96 -11.97
CA GLU A 61 7.43 -0.10 -11.54
C GLU A 61 6.65 -1.33 -11.09
N PHE A 62 7.19 -2.50 -11.42
CA PHE A 62 6.76 -3.77 -10.84
C PHE A 62 7.23 -3.87 -9.39
N THR A 63 6.50 -3.23 -8.48
CA THR A 63 6.79 -3.32 -7.05
C THR A 63 6.20 -4.64 -6.50
N ARG A 64 4.87 -4.71 -6.43
CA ARG A 64 4.11 -5.92 -6.11
C ARG A 64 2.80 -5.91 -6.89
N PHE A 65 2.25 -7.10 -7.14
CA PHE A 65 0.96 -7.18 -7.80
C PHE A 65 -0.18 -6.76 -6.87
N SER A 66 -1.19 -6.14 -7.47
CA SER A 66 -2.43 -5.74 -6.82
C SER A 66 -3.58 -5.99 -7.79
N ILE A 67 -4.57 -6.76 -7.35
CA ILE A 67 -5.62 -7.31 -8.22
C ILE A 67 -6.99 -6.63 -8.02
N ASP A 68 -7.03 -5.62 -7.15
CA ASP A 68 -8.24 -4.91 -6.73
C ASP A 68 -8.24 -3.49 -7.29
N ILE A 69 -9.40 -2.99 -7.72
CA ILE A 69 -9.61 -1.59 -8.06
C ILE A 69 -10.30 -0.92 -6.86
N ASP A 70 -9.56 -0.08 -6.14
CA ASP A 70 -10.08 0.72 -5.05
C ASP A 70 -10.39 2.13 -5.54
N ILE A 71 -11.64 2.58 -5.41
CA ILE A 71 -12.05 3.95 -5.76
C ILE A 71 -12.78 4.64 -4.62
N THR A 72 -12.64 5.95 -4.57
CA THR A 72 -13.46 6.84 -3.73
C THR A 72 -14.39 7.67 -4.61
N VAL A 73 -15.65 7.78 -4.21
CA VAL A 73 -16.68 8.56 -4.90
C VAL A 73 -17.39 9.51 -3.93
N ASP A 74 -17.62 10.75 -4.37
CA ASP A 74 -18.38 11.76 -3.63
C ASP A 74 -19.82 11.82 -4.15
N MET A 75 -20.60 10.77 -3.88
CA MET A 75 -22.01 10.68 -4.27
C MET A 75 -22.81 9.79 -3.33
N LYS A 76 -24.14 9.75 -3.53
CA LYS A 76 -25.01 8.82 -2.82
C LYS A 76 -24.84 7.41 -3.39
N GLU A 77 -25.01 6.43 -2.51
CA GLU A 77 -24.83 5.03 -2.87
C GLU A 77 -25.74 4.56 -4.02
N GLY A 78 -27.03 4.92 -4.00
CA GLY A 78 -28.00 4.45 -4.98
C GLY A 78 -27.69 4.87 -6.42
N ASP A 79 -26.82 5.86 -6.61
CA ASP A 79 -26.45 6.34 -7.94
C ASP A 79 -25.44 5.40 -8.62
N ILE A 80 -24.64 4.64 -7.87
CA ILE A 80 -23.52 3.86 -8.42
C ILE A 80 -23.97 2.75 -9.38
N ASP A 81 -25.07 2.07 -9.07
CA ASP A 81 -25.54 0.92 -9.86
C ASP A 81 -25.94 1.38 -11.27
N SER A 82 -26.39 2.63 -11.43
CA SER A 82 -26.69 3.21 -12.74
C SER A 82 -25.44 3.34 -13.62
N TYR A 83 -24.31 3.78 -13.06
CA TYR A 83 -23.03 3.88 -13.76
C TYR A 83 -22.47 2.50 -14.13
N LEU A 84 -22.60 1.51 -13.23
CA LEU A 84 -22.15 0.15 -13.50
C LEU A 84 -23.00 -0.54 -14.57
N SER A 85 -24.31 -0.26 -14.61
CA SER A 85 -25.23 -0.87 -15.58
C SER A 85 -24.98 -0.47 -17.04
N VAL A 86 -24.34 0.69 -17.27
CA VAL A 86 -24.04 1.20 -18.62
C VAL A 86 -22.62 0.85 -19.09
N LEU A 87 -21.84 0.12 -18.29
CA LEU A 87 -20.50 -0.33 -18.68
C LEU A 87 -20.60 -1.28 -19.87
N ASN A 88 -19.85 -0.99 -20.94
CA ASN A 88 -19.69 -1.92 -22.05
C ASN A 88 -18.67 -3.01 -21.71
N TYR A 89 -19.03 -3.88 -20.76
CA TYR A 89 -18.10 -4.86 -20.21
C TYR A 89 -18.00 -6.17 -21.01
N GLN A 90 -18.96 -6.44 -21.90
CA GLN A 90 -19.18 -7.76 -22.54
C GLN A 90 -18.00 -8.25 -23.39
N ASP A 91 -17.16 -7.34 -23.88
CA ASP A 91 -15.96 -7.69 -24.66
C ASP A 91 -14.85 -8.32 -23.80
N TYR A 92 -14.88 -8.12 -22.47
CA TYR A 92 -13.79 -8.49 -21.55
C TYR A 92 -14.27 -9.24 -20.31
N PHE A 93 -15.49 -8.98 -19.85
CA PHE A 93 -16.08 -9.59 -18.67
C PHE A 93 -17.36 -10.36 -19.05
N LEU A 94 -17.57 -11.48 -18.37
CA LEU A 94 -18.74 -12.35 -18.54
C LEU A 94 -19.95 -11.78 -17.80
N ARG A 95 -19.71 -11.31 -16.57
CA ARG A 95 -20.73 -10.73 -15.68
C ARG A 95 -20.05 -9.95 -14.57
N PHE A 96 -20.84 -9.14 -13.88
CA PHE A 96 -20.47 -8.64 -12.56
C PHE A 96 -21.58 -8.90 -11.55
N GLU A 97 -21.22 -9.03 -10.29
CA GLU A 97 -22.16 -9.18 -9.20
C GLU A 97 -21.72 -8.35 -7.99
N ARG A 98 -22.70 -7.85 -7.25
CA ARG A 98 -22.46 -7.19 -5.97
C ARG A 98 -22.15 -8.25 -4.92
N GLN A 99 -21.03 -8.09 -4.24
CA GLN A 99 -20.62 -8.93 -3.13
C GLN A 99 -21.06 -8.27 -1.81
N GLU A 100 -22.16 -8.76 -1.24
CA GLU A 100 -22.59 -8.31 0.09
C GLU A 100 -21.57 -8.70 1.15
N ARG A 101 -21.08 -7.71 1.88
CA ARG A 101 -20.20 -7.89 3.04
C ARG A 101 -20.82 -7.15 4.23
N PRO A 102 -20.78 -7.71 5.45
CA PRO A 102 -21.24 -7.00 6.63
C PRO A 102 -20.55 -5.64 6.73
N GLN A 103 -21.33 -4.58 6.89
CA GLN A 103 -20.77 -3.25 7.06
C GLN A 103 -19.95 -3.22 8.36
N LYS A 104 -18.65 -2.98 8.21
CA LYS A 104 -17.73 -2.80 9.33
C LYS A 104 -17.42 -1.32 9.49
N GLY A 105 -17.92 -0.72 10.57
CA GLY A 105 -17.76 0.70 10.86
C GLY A 105 -18.81 1.59 10.20
N LYS A 106 -18.56 2.90 10.19
CA LYS A 106 -19.44 3.96 9.68
C LYS A 106 -19.23 4.29 8.21
N LEU A 107 -18.06 3.98 7.64
CA LEU A 107 -17.76 4.22 6.24
C LEU A 107 -18.61 3.31 5.37
N LEU A 108 -19.27 3.91 4.38
CA LEU A 108 -20.10 3.20 3.43
C LEU A 108 -19.20 2.64 2.32
N LYS A 109 -19.27 1.32 2.12
CA LYS A 109 -18.46 0.60 1.14
C LYS A 109 -19.29 -0.35 0.31
N ARG A 110 -18.95 -0.48 -0.96
CA ARG A 110 -19.51 -1.51 -1.85
C ARG A 110 -18.40 -2.29 -2.51
N HIS A 111 -18.69 -3.56 -2.74
CA HIS A 111 -17.75 -4.53 -3.29
C HIS A 111 -18.43 -5.22 -4.45
N TYR A 112 -17.76 -5.27 -5.59
CA TYR A 112 -18.24 -5.96 -6.79
C TYR A 112 -17.18 -6.93 -7.28
N LYS A 113 -17.62 -8.05 -7.83
CA LYS A 113 -16.77 -8.96 -8.59
C LYS A 113 -17.08 -8.83 -10.06
N PHE A 114 -16.06 -8.66 -10.88
CA PHE A 114 -16.14 -8.70 -12.34
C PHE A 114 -15.47 -9.96 -12.83
N TYR A 115 -16.28 -10.88 -13.38
CA TYR A 115 -15.84 -12.20 -13.81
C TYR A 115 -15.37 -12.17 -15.26
N TYR A 116 -14.28 -12.86 -15.56
CA TYR A 116 -13.73 -13.00 -16.91
C TYR A 116 -13.30 -14.45 -17.16
N MET A 117 -13.13 -14.83 -18.43
CA MET A 117 -12.55 -16.12 -18.80
C MET A 117 -11.04 -15.97 -18.96
N SER A 118 -10.27 -16.61 -18.09
CA SER A 118 -8.81 -16.56 -18.15
C SER A 118 -8.29 -17.25 -19.40
N LYS A 119 -7.38 -16.58 -20.10
CA LYS A 119 -6.65 -17.09 -21.25
C LYS A 119 -5.49 -17.98 -20.82
N HIS A 120 -5.02 -17.86 -19.58
CA HIS A 120 -3.91 -18.67 -19.07
C HIS A 120 -4.32 -20.10 -18.71
N ASN A 121 -5.43 -20.25 -18.01
CA ASN A 121 -5.85 -21.54 -17.43
C ASN A 121 -7.26 -21.99 -17.87
N GLU A 122 -7.89 -21.25 -18.81
CA GLU A 122 -9.22 -21.56 -19.38
C GLU A 122 -10.32 -21.73 -18.32
N LYS A 123 -10.20 -21.02 -17.20
CA LYS A 123 -11.19 -21.01 -16.12
C LYS A 123 -11.74 -19.63 -15.92
N GLU A 124 -12.95 -19.60 -15.36
CA GLU A 124 -13.51 -18.36 -14.88
C GLU A 124 -12.73 -17.87 -13.66
N ASP A 125 -12.39 -16.58 -13.68
CA ASP A 125 -11.78 -15.87 -12.57
C ASP A 125 -12.41 -14.48 -12.43
N TYR A 126 -12.01 -13.69 -11.43
CA TYR A 126 -12.57 -12.37 -11.19
C TYR A 126 -11.54 -11.35 -10.69
N VAL A 127 -11.86 -10.08 -10.92
CA VAL A 127 -11.24 -8.92 -10.29
C VAL A 127 -12.25 -8.22 -9.37
N LEU A 128 -11.75 -7.52 -8.35
CA LEU A 128 -12.58 -6.81 -7.38
C LEU A 128 -12.65 -5.31 -7.68
N LEU A 129 -13.83 -4.73 -7.46
CA LEU A 129 -14.04 -3.29 -7.40
C LEU A 129 -14.55 -2.94 -6.00
N ASP A 130 -13.74 -2.21 -5.25
CA ASP A 130 -14.03 -1.72 -3.91
C ASP A 130 -14.27 -0.21 -3.98
N ILE A 131 -15.48 0.21 -3.61
CA ILE A 131 -15.96 1.59 -3.70
C ILE A 131 -16.19 2.14 -2.30
N VAL A 132 -15.56 3.26 -1.97
CA VAL A 132 -15.79 4.00 -0.73
C VAL A 132 -16.56 5.28 -1.03
N PHE A 133 -17.70 5.47 -0.36
CA PHE A 133 -18.54 6.66 -0.53
C PHE A 133 -18.13 7.70 0.51
N GLU A 134 -17.20 8.57 0.14
CA GLU A 134 -16.70 9.63 0.99
C GLU A 134 -16.18 10.80 0.15
N LYS A 135 -16.27 12.00 0.71
CA LYS A 135 -15.59 13.16 0.13
C LYS A 135 -14.08 12.95 0.20
N THR A 136 -13.38 13.37 -0.85
CA THR A 136 -11.91 13.27 -0.88
C THR A 136 -11.28 13.99 0.31
N ILE A 137 -10.36 13.28 0.95
CA ILE A 137 -9.51 13.77 2.04
C ILE A 137 -8.10 14.15 1.54
N TYR A 138 -7.79 13.81 0.29
CA TYR A 138 -6.49 14.08 -0.32
C TYR A 138 -6.42 15.55 -0.74
N ASN A 139 -5.34 16.22 -0.36
CA ASN A 139 -5.11 17.64 -0.66
C ASN A 139 -4.55 17.86 -2.07
N GLU A 140 -3.94 16.84 -2.68
CA GLU A 140 -3.34 16.90 -4.00
C GLU A 140 -3.86 15.72 -4.84
N ILE A 141 -4.57 16.06 -5.92
CA ILE A 141 -5.09 15.09 -6.90
C ILE A 141 -4.39 15.33 -8.24
N GLU A 142 -3.84 14.27 -8.79
CA GLU A 142 -3.15 14.25 -10.08
C GLU A 142 -4.01 13.60 -11.16
N LYS A 143 -3.64 13.83 -12.42
CA LYS A 143 -4.18 13.09 -13.57
C LYS A 143 -3.13 12.13 -14.07
N THR A 144 -3.25 10.87 -13.68
CA THR A 144 -2.32 9.82 -14.12
C THR A 144 -2.80 9.22 -15.43
N LYS A 145 -1.92 9.12 -16.41
CA LYS A 145 -2.19 8.43 -17.67
C LYS A 145 -2.42 6.95 -17.37
N LEU A 146 -3.49 6.35 -17.90
CA LEU A 146 -3.70 4.90 -17.86
C LEU A 146 -2.78 4.25 -18.89
N ASP A 147 -1.52 4.13 -18.51
CA ASP A 147 -0.44 3.55 -19.28
C ASP A 147 0.50 2.92 -18.26
N PHE A 148 0.74 1.63 -18.37
CA PHE A 148 1.53 0.87 -17.41
C PHE A 148 2.30 -0.21 -18.15
N LEU A 149 3.37 -0.69 -17.55
CA LEU A 149 4.25 -1.65 -18.19
C LEU A 149 3.52 -2.95 -18.62
N LEU A 150 2.44 -3.34 -17.93
CA LEU A 150 1.62 -4.51 -18.32
C LEU A 150 0.70 -4.27 -19.50
N LEU A 151 0.49 -3.02 -19.91
CA LEU A 151 -0.51 -2.65 -20.89
C LEU A 151 0.13 -2.29 -22.22
N GLN A 152 -0.48 -2.72 -23.31
CA GLN A 152 -0.24 -2.10 -24.60
C GLN A 152 -1.34 -1.06 -24.82
N THR A 153 -0.97 0.22 -24.89
CA THR A 153 -1.94 1.31 -24.98
C THR A 153 -1.86 2.04 -26.33
N THR A 154 -2.96 2.65 -26.74
CA THR A 154 -3.05 3.45 -27.97
C THR A 154 -4.02 4.62 -27.80
N GLU A 155 -3.94 5.59 -28.71
CA GLU A 155 -4.81 6.76 -28.72
C GLU A 155 -6.28 6.38 -28.99
N PRO A 156 -7.27 7.07 -28.38
CA PRO A 156 -7.09 8.13 -27.38
C PRO A 156 -6.63 7.56 -26.02
N TYR A 157 -5.65 8.19 -25.37
CA TYR A 157 -5.24 7.80 -24.02
C TYR A 157 -6.24 8.26 -22.95
N TYR A 158 -6.50 7.39 -21.97
CA TYR A 158 -7.32 7.72 -20.80
C TYR A 158 -6.44 8.25 -19.65
N TYR A 159 -7.05 9.11 -18.83
CA TYR A 159 -6.42 9.69 -17.65
C TYR A 159 -7.37 9.52 -16.46
N VAL A 160 -6.83 9.08 -15.34
CA VAL A 160 -7.57 8.83 -14.10
C VAL A 160 -7.13 9.80 -13.01
N LYS A 161 -8.08 10.25 -12.17
CA LYS A 161 -7.77 11.04 -10.97
C LYS A 161 -7.15 10.13 -9.92
N THR A 162 -5.99 10.50 -9.42
CA THR A 162 -5.24 9.75 -8.40
C THR A 162 -4.76 10.69 -7.30
N PRO A 163 -4.60 10.23 -6.06
CA PRO A 163 -3.87 10.98 -5.05
C PRO A 163 -2.39 11.08 -5.41
N SER A 164 -1.73 12.18 -5.01
CA SER A 164 -0.26 12.29 -5.13
C SER A 164 0.45 11.19 -4.32
N LEU A 165 1.71 10.88 -4.67
CA LEU A 165 2.51 9.89 -3.93
C LEU A 165 2.59 10.23 -2.43
N LYS A 166 2.66 11.52 -2.09
CA LYS A 166 2.70 12.01 -0.71
C LYS A 166 1.43 11.67 0.05
N ASN A 167 0.26 11.81 -0.60
CA ASN A 167 -1.03 11.41 -0.04
C ASN A 167 -1.11 9.89 0.17
N ILE A 168 -0.65 9.10 -0.81
CA ILE A 168 -0.66 7.64 -0.70
C ILE A 168 0.27 7.17 0.44
N LEU A 169 1.42 7.81 0.63
CA LEU A 169 2.33 7.48 1.74
C LEU A 169 1.59 7.50 3.08
N ILE A 170 0.84 8.56 3.36
CA ILE A 170 0.13 8.72 4.63
C ILE A 170 -1.05 7.73 4.74
N ASP A 171 -1.79 7.50 3.65
CA ASP A 171 -2.87 6.49 3.61
C ASP A 171 -2.33 5.08 3.92
N LYS A 172 -1.18 4.72 3.34
CA LYS A 172 -0.50 3.45 3.58
C LYS A 172 0.07 3.34 4.99
N LEU A 173 0.67 4.42 5.50
CA LEU A 173 1.22 4.45 6.84
C LEU A 173 0.14 4.28 7.91
N THR A 174 -0.99 4.98 7.79
CA THR A 174 -2.13 4.80 8.70
C THR A 174 -2.77 3.41 8.59
N ALA A 175 -2.64 2.73 7.44
CA ALA A 175 -3.08 1.35 7.28
C ALA A 175 -2.14 0.33 7.96
N PHE A 176 -0.91 0.71 8.30
CA PHE A 176 0.09 -0.08 9.03
C PHE A 176 0.07 0.26 10.54
N ALA A 177 -1.05 0.01 11.20
CA ALA A 177 -1.23 0.18 12.65
C ALA A 177 -2.12 -0.95 13.21
N PRO A 178 -1.61 -2.20 13.24
CA PRO A 178 -2.45 -3.40 13.32
C PRO A 178 -3.08 -3.69 14.69
N ASN A 179 -2.71 -2.98 15.76
CA ASN A 179 -3.36 -3.05 17.06
C ASN A 179 -4.47 -2.00 17.25
N THR A 180 -4.54 -0.99 16.36
CA THR A 180 -5.44 0.17 16.52
C THR A 180 -6.36 0.37 15.31
N ILE A 181 -5.81 0.79 14.16
CA ILE A 181 -6.56 1.13 12.94
C ILE A 181 -6.05 0.32 11.73
N GLY A 182 -6.35 0.74 10.50
CA GLY A 182 -5.80 0.10 9.30
C GLY A 182 -6.20 -1.38 9.16
N ILE A 183 -5.22 -2.19 8.76
CA ILE A 183 -5.34 -3.66 8.70
C ILE A 183 -4.96 -4.25 10.06
N THR A 184 -5.97 -4.68 10.83
CA THR A 184 -5.73 -5.18 12.19
C THR A 184 -5.36 -6.65 12.22
N TYR A 185 -4.64 -7.08 13.27
CA TYR A 185 -4.35 -8.51 13.50
C TYR A 185 -5.61 -9.38 13.54
N GLU A 186 -6.70 -8.86 14.13
CA GLU A 186 -8.00 -9.54 14.21
C GLU A 186 -8.63 -9.85 12.84
N SER A 187 -8.18 -9.17 11.78
CA SER A 187 -8.67 -9.46 10.43
C SER A 187 -8.06 -10.72 9.84
N GLU A 188 -7.00 -11.26 10.46
CA GLU A 188 -6.17 -12.38 10.00
C GLU A 188 -5.53 -12.15 8.61
N LYS A 189 -5.63 -10.92 8.08
CA LYS A 189 -5.04 -10.50 6.81
C LYS A 189 -3.60 -10.02 7.01
N TYR A 190 -2.77 -10.82 7.65
CA TYR A 190 -1.39 -10.44 8.00
C TYR A 190 -0.55 -10.08 6.78
N MET A 191 -0.80 -10.72 5.64
CA MET A 191 -0.20 -10.39 4.35
C MET A 191 -0.47 -8.93 3.93
N GLU A 192 -1.69 -8.45 4.16
CA GLU A 192 -2.09 -7.09 3.82
C GLU A 192 -1.39 -6.06 4.71
N ILE A 193 -1.01 -6.41 5.95
CA ILE A 193 -0.17 -5.57 6.81
C ILE A 193 1.22 -5.40 6.18
N ILE A 194 1.86 -6.50 5.76
CA ILE A 194 3.19 -6.47 5.12
C ILE A 194 3.17 -5.69 3.81
N LYS A 195 2.08 -5.81 3.02
CA LYS A 195 1.88 -5.01 1.81
C LYS A 195 1.87 -3.50 2.11
N GLN A 196 1.27 -3.04 3.21
CA GLN A 196 1.28 -1.62 3.57
C GLN A 196 2.70 -1.13 3.89
N MET A 197 3.45 -1.89 4.71
CA MET A 197 4.85 -1.57 5.04
C MET A 197 5.73 -1.50 3.78
N TYR A 198 5.57 -2.48 2.90
CA TYR A 198 6.29 -2.53 1.64
C TYR A 198 6.00 -1.29 0.78
N ASP A 199 4.72 -0.94 0.62
CA ASP A 199 4.30 0.24 -0.15
C ASP A 199 4.89 1.53 0.44
N VAL A 200 4.85 1.71 1.77
CA VAL A 200 5.46 2.85 2.47
C VAL A 200 6.95 2.98 2.14
N SER A 201 7.72 1.88 2.24
CA SER A 201 9.15 1.89 1.92
C SER A 201 9.43 2.19 0.44
N LYS A 202 8.56 1.76 -0.48
CA LYS A 202 8.72 2.09 -1.90
C LYS A 202 8.46 3.57 -2.18
N ILE A 203 7.42 4.13 -1.59
CA ILE A 203 7.07 5.54 -1.77
C ILE A 203 8.13 6.44 -1.13
N SER A 204 8.62 6.11 0.06
CA SER A 204 9.61 6.91 0.78
C SER A 204 10.95 7.04 0.04
N LYS A 205 11.27 6.10 -0.85
CA LYS A 205 12.46 6.14 -1.72
C LYS A 205 12.27 7.02 -2.96
N LYS A 206 11.06 7.56 -3.18
CA LYS A 206 10.69 8.38 -4.34
C LYS A 206 10.33 9.81 -4.00
N ILE A 207 10.19 10.14 -2.72
CA ILE A 207 9.90 11.49 -2.24
C ILE A 207 10.99 11.96 -1.28
N SER A 208 11.15 13.27 -1.09
CA SER A 208 12.04 13.80 -0.07
C SER A 208 11.37 13.81 1.31
N GLU A 209 12.16 14.00 2.37
CA GLU A 209 11.66 14.03 3.75
C GLU A 209 10.84 15.30 4.02
N GLU A 210 11.20 16.38 3.34
CA GLU A 210 10.51 17.68 3.35
C GLU A 210 9.12 17.59 2.70
N ASP A 211 8.90 16.58 1.86
CA ASP A 211 7.63 16.34 1.16
C ASP A 211 6.62 15.51 1.97
N ILE A 212 6.98 15.03 3.17
CA ILE A 212 6.08 14.24 4.01
C ILE A 212 4.95 15.15 4.53
N LEU A 213 3.70 14.81 4.18
CA LEU A 213 2.49 15.53 4.59
C LEU A 213 2.12 15.22 6.06
N ILE A 214 2.91 15.73 7.01
CA ILE A 214 2.76 15.47 8.45
C ILE A 214 1.33 15.76 8.96
N ASP A 215 0.71 16.84 8.50
CA ASP A 215 -0.62 17.28 8.94
C ASP A 215 -1.76 16.40 8.41
N LEU A 216 -1.51 15.61 7.37
CA LEU A 216 -2.50 14.70 6.81
C LEU A 216 -2.69 13.45 7.68
N TYR A 217 -1.65 12.99 8.38
CA TYR A 217 -1.72 11.80 9.24
C TYR A 217 -2.84 11.87 10.29
N PRO A 218 -2.93 12.93 11.14
CA PRO A 218 -3.98 13.01 12.15
C PRO A 218 -5.39 13.06 11.55
N ILE A 219 -5.56 13.61 10.34
CA ILE A 219 -6.85 13.66 9.63
C ILE A 219 -7.29 12.24 9.24
N ILE A 220 -6.42 11.50 8.55
CA ILE A 220 -6.74 10.13 8.11
C ILE A 220 -6.94 9.20 9.32
N ALA A 221 -6.03 9.25 10.30
CA ALA A 221 -6.14 8.47 11.52
C ALA A 221 -7.44 8.78 12.28
N GLY A 222 -7.81 10.06 12.42
CA GLY A 222 -9.05 10.48 13.07
C GLY A 222 -10.32 9.92 12.42
N ILE A 223 -10.36 9.88 11.08
CA ILE A 223 -11.47 9.25 10.34
C ILE A 223 -11.55 7.75 10.65
N GLN A 224 -10.42 7.04 10.65
CA GLN A 224 -10.38 5.61 10.94
C GLN A 224 -10.74 5.28 12.40
N ILE A 225 -10.26 6.07 13.36
CA ILE A 225 -10.61 5.98 14.79
C ILE A 225 -12.12 6.14 14.96
N LYS A 226 -12.71 7.18 14.36
CA LYS A 226 -14.16 7.43 14.40
C LYS A 226 -14.96 6.33 13.72
N ASN A 227 -14.45 5.79 12.61
CA ASN A 227 -15.06 4.67 11.89
C ASN A 227 -15.14 3.40 12.75
N ARG A 228 -14.13 3.17 13.60
CA ARG A 228 -14.03 2.02 14.50
C ARG A 228 -14.59 2.26 15.91
N ASN A 229 -15.06 3.48 16.22
CA ASN A 229 -15.52 3.89 17.56
C ASN A 229 -14.47 3.70 18.67
N LEU A 230 -13.20 3.95 18.39
CA LEU A 230 -12.12 3.83 19.37
C LEU A 230 -12.03 5.10 20.23
N LYS A 231 -11.65 4.94 21.51
CA LYS A 231 -11.40 6.03 22.46
C LYS A 231 -9.90 6.29 22.62
N ILE A 232 -9.24 6.58 21.50
CA ILE A 232 -7.80 6.84 21.39
C ILE A 232 -7.57 8.07 20.51
N ASP A 233 -6.36 8.60 20.49
CA ASP A 233 -5.95 9.66 19.56
C ASP A 233 -5.03 9.11 18.43
N PHE A 234 -4.65 9.99 17.51
CA PHE A 234 -3.76 9.63 16.41
C PHE A 234 -2.32 9.30 16.87
N LYS A 235 -1.90 9.78 18.05
CA LYS A 235 -0.58 9.43 18.60
C LYS A 235 -0.58 7.98 19.03
N ASN A 236 -1.67 7.46 19.60
CA ASN A 236 -1.80 6.04 19.88
C ASN A 236 -1.69 5.17 18.62
N THR A 237 -2.25 5.60 17.49
CA THR A 237 -2.14 4.85 16.22
C THR A 237 -0.73 4.92 15.65
N LEU A 238 -0.06 6.07 15.76
CA LEU A 238 1.33 6.24 15.32
C LEU A 238 2.31 5.44 16.19
N THR A 239 2.05 5.37 17.50
CA THR A 239 2.78 4.52 18.44
C THR A 239 2.67 3.04 18.05
N ASP A 240 1.48 2.58 17.65
CA ASP A 240 1.26 1.22 17.16
C ASP A 240 2.03 0.93 15.85
N THR A 241 2.04 1.86 14.91
CA THR A 241 2.90 1.80 13.70
C THR A 241 4.38 1.64 14.08
N ILE A 242 4.87 2.43 15.03
CA ILE A 242 6.26 2.39 15.51
C ILE A 242 6.57 1.06 16.18
N TYR A 243 5.73 0.58 17.09
CA TYR A 243 5.94 -0.70 17.77
C TYR A 243 5.91 -1.88 16.83
N THR A 244 5.02 -1.86 15.83
CA THR A 244 4.96 -2.90 14.81
C THR A 244 6.24 -2.93 13.97
N ALA A 245 6.80 -1.77 13.62
CA ALA A 245 8.08 -1.69 12.93
C ALA A 245 9.24 -2.20 13.81
N LEU A 246 9.30 -1.80 15.07
CA LEU A 246 10.32 -2.27 16.03
C LEU A 246 10.24 -3.78 16.26
N ASP A 247 9.05 -4.36 16.35
CA ASP A 247 8.86 -5.80 16.48
C ASP A 247 9.48 -6.58 15.32
N ILE A 248 9.35 -6.08 14.08
CA ILE A 248 10.01 -6.64 12.90
C ILE A 248 11.53 -6.52 13.02
N LEU A 249 12.04 -5.34 13.37
CA LEU A 249 13.48 -5.05 13.44
C LEU A 249 14.22 -5.86 14.53
N THR A 250 13.51 -6.20 15.61
CA THR A 250 13.98 -6.98 16.75
C THR A 250 13.65 -8.48 16.64
N GLN A 251 13.00 -8.89 15.54
CA GLN A 251 12.55 -10.27 15.33
C GLN A 251 11.68 -10.85 16.46
N GLY A 252 10.86 -10.01 17.08
CA GLY A 252 9.94 -10.41 18.15
C GLY A 252 10.50 -10.25 19.58
N GLU A 253 11.77 -9.87 19.75
CA GLU A 253 12.32 -9.60 21.10
C GLU A 253 11.60 -8.43 21.79
N TYR A 254 10.98 -7.53 21.01
CA TYR A 254 10.18 -6.42 21.50
C TYR A 254 8.76 -6.82 21.97
N SER A 255 8.05 -7.65 21.20
CA SER A 255 6.62 -7.98 21.42
C SER A 255 6.31 -9.42 20.96
N ASN A 256 6.68 -10.38 21.80
CA ASN A 256 6.91 -11.78 21.43
C ASN A 256 5.69 -12.57 20.89
N GLU A 257 4.43 -12.19 21.18
CA GLU A 257 3.27 -13.06 20.84
C GLU A 257 2.76 -12.91 19.39
N LYS A 258 2.76 -11.69 18.84
CA LYS A 258 2.19 -11.41 17.50
C LYS A 258 3.21 -11.46 16.37
N HIS A 259 4.51 -11.47 16.70
CA HIS A 259 5.60 -11.48 15.74
C HIS A 259 5.52 -12.65 14.75
N GLN A 260 5.11 -13.83 15.21
CA GLN A 260 4.99 -15.02 14.38
C GLN A 260 4.05 -14.82 13.18
N TYR A 261 2.99 -14.02 13.33
CA TYR A 261 2.06 -13.71 12.25
C TYR A 261 2.71 -12.83 11.19
N LEU A 262 3.49 -11.83 11.60
CA LEU A 262 4.25 -10.98 10.69
C LEU A 262 5.34 -11.76 9.98
N LYS A 263 6.09 -12.61 10.69
CA LYS A 263 7.13 -13.46 10.11
C LYS A 263 6.57 -14.43 9.06
N SER A 264 5.43 -15.06 9.35
CA SER A 264 4.72 -15.92 8.38
C SER A 264 4.26 -15.11 7.16
N ALA A 265 3.68 -13.92 7.37
CA ALA A 265 3.25 -13.04 6.30
C ALA A 265 4.41 -12.56 5.41
N ILE A 266 5.55 -12.18 5.97
CA ILE A 266 6.75 -11.79 5.21
C ILE A 266 7.20 -12.93 4.29
N ASN A 267 7.24 -14.16 4.79
CA ASN A 267 7.63 -15.32 4.00
C ASN A 267 6.66 -15.60 2.84
N GLY A 268 5.36 -15.51 3.09
CA GLY A 268 4.35 -15.71 2.04
C GLY A 268 4.25 -14.55 1.05
N PHE A 269 4.64 -13.33 1.45
CA PHE A 269 4.57 -12.14 0.59
C PHE A 269 5.52 -12.22 -0.61
N ARG A 270 6.59 -13.01 -0.52
CA ARG A 270 7.57 -13.22 -1.59
C ARG A 270 6.92 -13.56 -2.94
N GLY A 271 5.84 -14.35 -2.97
CA GLY A 271 5.14 -14.73 -4.21
C GLY A 271 4.36 -13.60 -4.89
N TYR A 272 4.13 -12.48 -4.19
CA TYR A 272 3.40 -11.31 -4.71
C TYR A 272 4.33 -10.19 -5.16
N VAL A 273 5.63 -10.31 -4.88
CA VAL A 273 6.65 -9.34 -5.30
C VAL A 273 7.25 -9.79 -6.63
N TYR A 274 7.36 -8.85 -7.57
CA TYR A 274 7.89 -9.17 -8.88
C TYR A 274 9.30 -9.77 -8.79
N GLY A 275 9.50 -10.89 -9.50
CA GLY A 275 10.76 -11.63 -9.45
C GLY A 275 10.96 -12.49 -8.20
N ASN A 276 9.94 -12.64 -7.35
CA ASN A 276 9.98 -13.42 -6.12
C ASN A 276 11.12 -13.01 -5.18
N LYS A 277 11.36 -11.70 -5.05
CA LYS A 277 12.43 -11.12 -4.23
C LYS A 277 11.82 -10.27 -3.11
N PHE A 278 11.55 -10.91 -1.99
CA PHE A 278 11.33 -10.22 -0.73
C PHE A 278 11.71 -11.16 0.41
N THR A 279 12.84 -10.86 1.03
CA THR A 279 13.41 -11.60 2.14
C THR A 279 13.08 -10.89 3.44
N TYR A 280 13.40 -11.53 4.57
CA TYR A 280 13.26 -10.88 5.86
C TYR A 280 14.18 -9.66 5.99
N ILE A 281 15.35 -9.66 5.33
CA ILE A 281 16.26 -8.48 5.29
C ILE A 281 15.57 -7.31 4.57
N ASP A 282 14.89 -7.58 3.45
CA ASP A 282 14.12 -6.54 2.75
C ASP A 282 12.96 -6.00 3.61
N ALA A 283 12.38 -6.84 4.48
CA ALA A 283 11.35 -6.44 5.43
C ALA A 283 11.92 -5.58 6.57
N GLU A 284 13.12 -5.91 7.07
CA GLU A 284 13.86 -5.09 8.03
C GLU A 284 14.14 -3.70 7.43
N ASP A 285 14.65 -3.62 6.20
CA ASP A 285 14.87 -2.35 5.50
C ASP A 285 13.59 -1.52 5.36
N ALA A 286 12.46 -2.17 5.03
CA ALA A 286 11.17 -1.50 4.92
C ALA A 286 10.66 -1.00 6.28
N ALA A 287 10.86 -1.77 7.35
CA ALA A 287 10.50 -1.37 8.70
C ALA A 287 11.33 -0.17 9.20
N ILE A 288 12.59 -0.03 8.80
CA ILE A 288 13.39 1.19 9.08
C ILE A 288 12.75 2.41 8.42
N ASP A 289 12.37 2.31 7.14
CA ASP A 289 11.73 3.43 6.43
C ASP A 289 10.40 3.83 7.10
N VAL A 290 9.59 2.85 7.54
CA VAL A 290 8.36 3.11 8.32
C VAL A 290 8.67 3.79 9.65
N LEU A 291 9.64 3.27 10.42
CA LEU A 291 10.04 3.82 11.71
C LEU A 291 10.51 5.28 11.54
N TYR A 292 11.32 5.54 10.52
CA TYR A 292 11.86 6.85 10.22
C TYR A 292 10.78 7.88 9.89
N ILE A 293 9.86 7.55 8.98
CA ILE A 293 8.75 8.44 8.61
C ILE A 293 7.82 8.66 9.80
N SER A 294 7.51 7.61 10.54
CA SER A 294 6.62 7.68 11.71
C SER A 294 7.20 8.57 12.79
N THR A 295 8.53 8.52 13.01
CA THR A 295 9.21 9.37 13.98
C THR A 295 9.27 10.83 13.54
N ILE A 296 9.46 11.11 12.25
CA ILE A 296 9.34 12.48 11.69
C ILE A 296 7.94 13.05 11.97
N ILE A 297 6.88 12.28 11.70
CA ILE A 297 5.50 12.70 11.96
C ILE A 297 5.27 12.88 13.47
N LEU A 298 5.78 11.97 14.31
CA LEU A 298 5.61 11.99 15.75
C LEU A 298 6.20 13.25 16.39
N VAL A 299 7.33 13.72 15.86
CA VAL A 299 7.96 14.99 16.29
C VAL A 299 7.52 16.18 15.47
N GLU A 300 6.49 16.05 14.62
CA GLU A 300 5.88 17.16 13.90
C GLU A 300 6.82 17.85 12.89
N GLY A 301 7.72 17.09 12.26
CA GLY A 301 8.49 17.57 11.11
C GLY A 301 9.98 17.20 11.09
N ILE A 302 10.56 17.28 9.88
CA ILE A 302 11.94 16.86 9.61
C ILE A 302 12.98 17.75 10.29
N GLU A 303 12.72 19.05 10.44
CA GLU A 303 13.65 19.98 11.10
C GLU A 303 13.84 19.62 12.58
N LYS A 304 12.73 19.39 13.29
CA LYS A 304 12.76 18.97 14.71
C LYS A 304 13.37 17.58 14.86
N PHE A 305 13.08 16.68 13.93
CA PHE A 305 13.72 15.37 13.87
C PHE A 305 15.26 15.51 13.80
N LYS A 306 15.77 16.29 12.83
CA LYS A 306 17.21 16.52 12.64
C LYS A 306 17.83 17.13 13.90
N GLN A 307 17.22 18.19 14.45
CA GLN A 307 17.68 18.85 15.68
C GLN A 307 17.81 17.90 16.88
N ILE A 308 16.87 16.97 17.06
CA ILE A 308 16.93 15.99 18.15
C ILE A 308 17.97 14.90 17.86
N SER A 309 18.01 14.39 16.63
CA SER A 309 18.87 13.27 16.25
C SER A 309 20.38 13.58 16.31
N GLU A 310 20.76 14.86 16.16
CA GLU A 310 22.14 15.34 16.28
C GLU A 310 22.64 15.45 17.73
N GLN A 311 21.73 15.37 18.72
CA GLN A 311 22.13 15.40 20.12
C GLN A 311 22.93 14.16 20.49
N LYS A 312 23.84 14.30 21.46
CA LYS A 312 24.67 13.18 21.97
C LYS A 312 23.85 12.24 22.86
N ILE A 313 22.94 11.49 22.23
CA ILE A 313 22.09 10.50 22.87
C ILE A 313 22.71 9.12 22.63
N VAL A 314 23.10 8.45 23.73
CA VAL A 314 23.63 7.09 23.67
C VAL A 314 22.48 6.10 23.68
N ILE A 315 22.31 5.33 22.61
CA ILE A 315 21.39 4.19 22.57
C ILE A 315 22.12 2.99 23.21
N LYS A 316 21.53 2.43 24.27
CA LYS A 316 21.99 1.16 24.87
C LYS A 316 21.24 0.01 24.20
N ASN A 317 21.83 -1.18 24.14
CA ASN A 317 21.19 -2.42 23.66
C ASN A 317 20.77 -2.42 22.17
N LEU A 318 21.55 -1.79 21.29
CA LEU A 318 21.40 -2.00 19.83
C LEU A 318 21.56 -3.48 19.41
N GLU A 319 22.06 -4.33 20.32
CA GLU A 319 22.26 -5.75 20.12
C GLU A 319 20.98 -6.58 19.97
N VAL A 320 19.83 -6.06 20.43
CA VAL A 320 18.47 -6.62 20.34
C VAL A 320 17.92 -6.51 18.91
N PHE A 321 18.44 -5.56 18.12
CA PHE A 321 18.18 -5.50 16.69
C PHE A 321 18.93 -6.64 16.01
N SER A 322 18.33 -7.24 14.99
CA SER A 322 18.79 -8.50 14.41
C SER A 322 20.29 -8.54 14.09
N LYS A 323 20.87 -9.75 14.07
CA LYS A 323 22.30 -9.95 13.73
C LYS A 323 22.69 -9.31 12.39
N ASN A 324 21.74 -9.13 11.47
CA ASN A 324 21.97 -8.46 10.19
C ASN A 324 22.39 -6.98 10.39
N PHE A 325 21.90 -6.30 11.43
CA PHE A 325 22.28 -4.91 11.75
C PHE A 325 23.74 -4.78 12.23
N ARG A 326 24.27 -5.81 12.89
CA ARG A 326 25.70 -5.85 13.27
C ARG A 326 26.61 -5.84 12.04
N THR A 327 26.16 -6.42 10.92
CA THR A 327 26.85 -6.39 9.62
C THR A 327 26.65 -5.09 8.83
N LEU A 328 25.56 -4.33 9.04
CA LEU A 328 25.31 -3.06 8.35
C LEU A 328 26.31 -1.95 8.74
N LYS A 329 26.77 -1.93 10.00
CA LYS A 329 27.78 -0.97 10.51
C LYS A 329 29.12 -1.03 9.75
N GLY A 330 29.42 -2.15 9.08
CA GLY A 330 30.67 -2.38 8.35
C GLY A 330 30.60 -2.16 6.83
N ASN A 331 29.42 -1.87 6.25
CA ASN A 331 29.22 -1.80 4.81
C ASN A 331 28.86 -0.38 4.35
N HIS A 332 29.76 0.28 3.60
CA HIS A 332 29.63 1.69 3.20
C HIS A 332 28.34 2.01 2.39
N THR A 333 27.80 1.05 1.63
CA THR A 333 26.55 1.17 0.86
C THR A 333 25.28 1.10 1.71
N LEU A 334 25.36 0.54 2.93
CA LEU A 334 24.24 0.39 3.88
C LEU A 334 24.26 1.44 5.00
N SER A 335 25.14 2.44 4.87
CA SER A 335 25.31 3.55 5.80
C SER A 335 24.04 4.40 5.98
N GLY A 336 23.24 4.58 4.92
CA GLY A 336 22.01 5.38 4.96
C GLY A 336 20.92 4.79 5.84
N GLN A 337 20.61 3.49 5.69
CA GLN A 337 19.57 2.83 6.49
C GLN A 337 19.98 2.74 7.97
N PHE A 338 21.25 2.45 8.25
CA PHE A 338 21.76 2.50 9.62
C PHE A 338 21.61 3.89 10.25
N THR A 339 21.92 4.95 9.49
CA THR A 339 21.78 6.34 9.95
C THR A 339 20.32 6.68 10.26
N LYS A 340 19.38 6.28 9.39
CA LYS A 340 17.93 6.46 9.63
C LYS A 340 17.48 5.77 10.91
N LEU A 341 17.87 4.50 11.09
CA LEU A 341 17.53 3.73 12.29
C LEU A 341 18.11 4.38 13.55
N GLU A 342 19.41 4.66 13.56
CA GLU A 342 20.09 5.27 14.71
C GLU A 342 19.45 6.61 15.08
N SER A 343 19.18 7.47 14.09
CA SER A 343 18.55 8.77 14.29
C SER A 343 17.13 8.62 14.85
N SER A 344 16.34 7.70 14.32
CA SER A 344 14.98 7.42 14.80
C SER A 344 14.99 6.96 16.26
N LEU A 345 15.89 6.05 16.62
CA LEU A 345 16.02 5.55 17.99
C LEU A 345 16.51 6.63 18.97
N LYS A 346 17.41 7.53 18.54
CA LYS A 346 17.81 8.70 19.33
C LYS A 346 16.61 9.61 19.62
N VAL A 347 15.80 9.88 18.60
CA VAL A 347 14.59 10.70 18.72
C VAL A 347 13.58 10.05 19.66
N LEU A 348 13.27 8.77 19.48
CA LEU A 348 12.36 8.03 20.37
C LEU A 348 12.83 8.05 21.82
N LYS A 349 14.13 7.86 22.05
CA LYS A 349 14.72 7.93 23.38
C LYS A 349 14.64 9.35 23.97
N PHE A 350 14.87 10.39 23.16
CA PHE A 350 14.80 11.78 23.61
C PHE A 350 13.42 12.16 24.13
N ILE A 351 12.37 11.74 23.43
CA ILE A 351 10.98 12.04 23.79
C ILE A 351 10.40 11.09 24.84
N GLU A 352 11.25 10.29 25.50
CA GLU A 352 10.87 9.28 26.50
C GLU A 352 9.81 8.29 25.97
N PHE A 353 9.86 7.99 24.68
CA PHE A 353 9.05 6.91 24.12
C PHE A 353 9.41 5.61 24.82
N SER A 354 8.41 4.87 25.31
CA SER A 354 8.66 3.57 25.94
C SER A 354 9.24 2.62 24.91
N LEU A 355 10.56 2.46 24.94
CA LEU A 355 11.35 1.51 24.16
C LEU A 355 11.54 0.23 24.96
#